data_AF-A0A1H6WU53-F1
#
_entry.id   AF-A0A1H6WU53-F1
#
_cell.length_a   1.000
_cell.length_b   1.000
_cell.length_c   1.000
_cell.angle_alpha   90.00
_cell.angle_beta   90.00
_cell.angle_gamma   90.00
#
_symmetry.space_group_name_H-M   'P 1'
#
loop_
_entity.id
_entity.type
_entity.pdbx_description
1 polymer ?
#
loop_
_entity_poly.entity_id
_entity_poly.type
_entity_poly.pdbx_seq_one_letter_code
_entity_poly.pdbx_strand_id
1 'polypeptide(L)'
;MSYASTHEHLRAELDRVDAILEAYNPGEESERPESSGEGASRAEAEGPLPDPRELSLAVPEADRRQVSELTTEIRENCRTTDDTRLRIRVLAETCGLSRRHLDVLMLAVAPEIDTEYGTRFQQVHNHQSLVRPTPLFVENLFGCSWTDRLAAGTLVSSDSPLRQHDLIELQPSPAEHLGKRGRLITVSERIVDYLKGYDGVDPELDATLADHVKSGHSERGLANCTADATLDSLAVDNEIQSRLATLTDSAENGRRLYWYGPATEKHRAVEAVCSADQY
;
A
#
# COMPACT_ATOMS: atom_id res chain seq x y z
N MET A 1 8.54 -22.90 5.06
CA MET A 1 9.86 -22.70 4.41
C MET A 1 10.12 -21.20 4.34
N SER A 2 11.31 -20.71 4.60
CA SER A 2 11.56 -19.27 4.45
C SER A 2 11.57 -18.86 2.98
N TYR A 3 11.27 -17.59 2.70
CA TYR A 3 11.39 -17.02 1.36
C TYR A 3 12.83 -16.59 1.11
N ALA A 4 13.44 -17.11 0.03
CA ALA A 4 14.78 -16.72 -0.40
C ALA A 4 14.79 -15.34 -1.09
N SER A 5 13.64 -14.86 -1.59
CA SER A 5 13.54 -13.56 -2.24
C SER A 5 12.14 -12.92 -2.13
N THR A 6 12.05 -11.61 -2.42
CA THR A 6 10.75 -10.92 -2.54
C THR A 6 9.88 -11.49 -3.67
N HIS A 7 10.48 -12.09 -4.70
CA HIS A 7 9.75 -12.67 -5.82
C HIS A 7 9.04 -13.97 -5.43
N GLU A 8 9.65 -14.79 -4.57
CA GLU A 8 9.00 -15.99 -4.05
C GLU A 8 7.80 -15.65 -3.16
N HIS A 9 7.94 -14.60 -2.35
CA HIS A 9 6.82 -14.08 -1.57
C HIS A 9 5.71 -13.51 -2.46
N LEU A 10 6.07 -12.74 -3.50
CA LEU A 10 5.11 -12.23 -4.49
C LEU A 10 4.37 -13.38 -5.19
N ARG A 11 5.09 -14.42 -5.60
CA ARG A 11 4.50 -15.60 -6.23
C ARG A 11 3.51 -16.30 -5.29
N ALA A 12 3.88 -16.51 -4.03
CA ALA A 12 2.98 -17.15 -3.08
C ALA A 12 1.69 -16.34 -2.84
N GLU A 13 1.77 -15.01 -2.85
CA GLU A 13 0.58 -14.15 -2.78
C GLU A 13 -0.27 -14.21 -4.06
N LEU A 14 0.35 -14.34 -5.24
CA LEU A 14 -0.35 -14.54 -6.51
C LEU A 14 -1.02 -15.91 -6.61
N ASP A 15 -0.33 -16.99 -6.20
CA ASP A 15 -0.90 -18.35 -6.15
C ASP A 15 -2.15 -18.38 -5.26
N ARG A 16 -2.18 -17.56 -4.20
CA ARG A 16 -3.36 -17.39 -3.37
C ARG A 16 -4.45 -16.56 -4.05
N VAL A 17 -4.10 -15.52 -4.80
CA VAL A 17 -5.08 -14.78 -5.62
C VAL A 17 -5.71 -15.72 -6.64
N ASP A 18 -4.94 -16.63 -7.23
CA ASP A 18 -5.47 -17.66 -8.12
C ASP A 18 -6.51 -18.54 -7.41
N ALA A 19 -6.19 -19.05 -6.23
CA ALA A 19 -7.14 -19.83 -5.44
C ALA A 19 -8.43 -19.04 -5.11
N ILE A 20 -8.33 -17.73 -4.89
CA ILE A 20 -9.50 -16.86 -4.66
C ILE A 20 -10.34 -16.72 -5.93
N LEU A 21 -9.70 -16.46 -7.07
CA LEU A 21 -10.38 -16.24 -8.35
C LEU A 21 -11.02 -17.53 -8.88
N GLU A 22 -10.34 -18.67 -8.74
CA GLU A 22 -10.86 -19.99 -9.14
C GLU A 22 -12.07 -20.40 -8.31
N ALA A 23 -12.08 -20.06 -7.02
CA ALA A 23 -13.20 -20.32 -6.12
C ALA A 23 -14.38 -19.35 -6.30
N TYR A 24 -14.15 -18.21 -6.96
CA TYR A 24 -15.18 -17.18 -7.12
C TYR A 24 -16.09 -17.49 -8.30
N ASN A 25 -17.27 -18.05 -8.01
CA ASN A 25 -18.33 -18.27 -8.98
C ASN A 25 -19.43 -17.20 -8.87
N PRO A 26 -19.51 -16.23 -9.79
CA PRO A 26 -20.55 -15.18 -9.74
C PRO A 26 -21.96 -15.74 -9.98
N GLY A 27 -22.09 -16.96 -10.54
CA GLY A 27 -23.36 -17.58 -10.88
C GLY A 27 -24.05 -18.38 -9.76
N GLU A 28 -23.38 -18.64 -8.64
CA GLU A 28 -23.92 -19.43 -7.51
C GLU A 28 -24.55 -18.52 -6.43
N GLU A 29 -25.17 -17.40 -6.82
CA GLU A 29 -26.01 -16.62 -5.89
C GLU A 29 -27.27 -17.38 -5.44
N SER A 30 -27.67 -18.46 -6.14
CA SER A 30 -28.88 -19.26 -5.85
C SER A 30 -28.69 -20.39 -4.82
N GLU A 31 -27.47 -20.76 -4.45
CA GLU A 31 -27.21 -21.82 -3.44
C GLU A 31 -26.49 -21.28 -2.18
N ARG A 32 -26.36 -19.95 -2.06
CA ARG A 32 -26.05 -19.36 -0.77
C ARG A 32 -27.23 -19.67 0.14
N PRO A 33 -27.02 -20.19 1.37
CA PRO A 33 -28.12 -20.45 2.26
C PRO A 33 -28.89 -19.13 2.39
N GLU A 34 -30.09 -19.11 1.84
CA GLU A 34 -31.09 -18.14 2.23
C GLU A 34 -31.13 -18.24 3.74
N SER A 35 -30.47 -17.30 4.41
CA SER A 35 -30.85 -16.88 5.74
C SER A 35 -32.31 -16.49 5.58
N SER A 36 -33.18 -17.48 5.84
CA SER A 36 -34.64 -17.49 5.74
C SER A 36 -35.21 -16.16 5.30
N GLY A 37 -35.74 -16.13 4.06
CA GLY A 37 -36.66 -15.11 3.61
C GLY A 37 -37.94 -15.14 4.44
N GLU A 38 -37.87 -14.63 5.67
CA GLU A 38 -39.01 -14.17 6.46
C GLU A 38 -38.81 -12.68 6.70
N GLY A 39 -39.14 -11.90 5.67
CA GLY A 39 -39.34 -10.46 5.73
C GLY A 39 -38.16 -9.68 6.31
N ALA A 40 -37.24 -9.23 5.44
CA ALA A 40 -36.40 -8.08 5.72
C ALA A 40 -37.29 -6.85 5.96
N SER A 41 -37.83 -6.78 7.17
CA SER A 41 -38.42 -5.58 7.70
C SER A 41 -37.33 -4.52 7.65
N ARG A 42 -37.71 -3.32 7.23
CA ARG A 42 -36.89 -2.10 7.16
C ARG A 42 -36.17 -1.74 8.48
N ALA A 43 -36.29 -2.55 9.52
CA ALA A 43 -35.74 -2.41 10.86
C ALA A 43 -34.35 -3.06 11.05
N GLU A 44 -33.83 -3.86 10.11
CA GLU A 44 -32.49 -4.50 10.25
C GLU A 44 -31.30 -3.58 9.90
N ALA A 45 -31.55 -2.32 9.52
CA ALA A 45 -30.53 -1.37 9.07
C ALA A 45 -29.95 -0.46 10.17
N GLU A 46 -30.13 -0.79 11.46
CA GLU A 46 -29.63 0.03 12.59
C GLU A 46 -28.50 -0.64 13.40
N GLY A 47 -27.89 -1.71 12.88
CA GLY A 47 -26.66 -2.29 13.43
C GLY A 47 -25.39 -1.60 12.90
N PRO A 48 -24.31 -1.51 13.69
CA PRO A 48 -23.01 -1.08 13.16
C PRO A 48 -22.58 -2.01 12.03
N LEU A 49 -22.01 -1.43 10.96
CA LEU A 49 -21.44 -2.22 9.87
C LEU A 49 -20.33 -3.15 10.42
N PRO A 50 -20.21 -4.38 9.91
CA PRO A 50 -19.13 -5.28 10.30
C PRO A 50 -17.77 -4.66 9.95
N ASP A 51 -16.71 -5.05 10.68
CA ASP A 51 -15.37 -4.57 10.37
C ASP A 51 -14.93 -5.11 9.00
N PRO A 52 -14.64 -4.24 8.01
CA PRO A 52 -14.18 -4.65 6.68
C PRO A 52 -12.92 -5.55 6.72
N ARG A 53 -12.13 -5.45 7.78
CA ARG A 53 -10.88 -6.21 7.96
C ARG A 53 -11.12 -7.68 8.30
N GLU A 54 -12.28 -8.00 8.85
CA GLU A 54 -12.63 -9.33 9.36
C GLU A 54 -13.60 -10.09 8.45
N LEU A 55 -14.06 -9.45 7.36
CA LEU A 55 -14.98 -10.05 6.40
C LEU A 55 -14.46 -11.39 5.88
N SER A 56 -15.37 -12.32 5.62
CA SER A 56 -15.04 -13.60 4.99
C SER A 56 -15.13 -13.50 3.47
N LEU A 57 -14.39 -14.37 2.76
CA LEU A 57 -14.59 -14.52 1.33
C LEU A 57 -15.98 -15.13 1.08
N ALA A 58 -16.67 -14.66 0.05
CA ALA A 58 -17.98 -15.14 -0.36
C ALA A 58 -17.85 -16.29 -1.36
N VAL A 59 -17.00 -17.27 -1.03
CA VAL A 59 -16.71 -18.49 -1.80
C VAL A 59 -17.08 -19.74 -0.96
N PRO A 60 -17.22 -20.93 -1.57
CA PRO A 60 -17.56 -22.15 -0.84
C PRO A 60 -16.58 -22.46 0.31
N GLU A 61 -17.08 -23.13 1.35
CA GLU A 61 -16.32 -23.38 2.59
C GLU A 61 -15.02 -24.17 2.37
N ALA A 62 -15.03 -25.12 1.44
CA ALA A 62 -13.83 -25.88 1.08
C ALA A 62 -12.73 -24.95 0.54
N ASP A 63 -13.10 -24.04 -0.36
CA ASP A 63 -12.16 -23.09 -0.96
C ASP A 63 -11.71 -22.03 0.05
N ARG A 64 -12.61 -21.59 0.94
CA ARG A 64 -12.23 -20.70 2.06
C ARG A 64 -11.14 -21.32 2.92
N ARG A 65 -11.26 -22.63 3.19
CA ARG A 65 -10.25 -23.36 3.96
C ARG A 65 -8.92 -23.41 3.23
N GLN A 66 -8.93 -23.74 1.94
CA GLN A 66 -7.73 -23.73 1.11
C GLN A 66 -7.04 -22.36 1.09
N VAL A 67 -7.80 -21.27 0.87
CA VAL A 67 -7.25 -19.91 0.91
C VAL A 67 -6.72 -19.55 2.29
N SER A 68 -7.35 -20.03 3.37
CA SER A 68 -6.88 -19.83 4.75
C SER A 68 -5.61 -20.61 5.05
N GLU A 69 -5.45 -21.82 4.51
CA GLU A 69 -4.24 -22.63 4.60
C GLU A 69 -3.07 -21.91 3.92
N LEU A 70 -3.25 -21.46 2.68
CA LEU A 70 -2.26 -20.63 1.98
C LEU A 70 -1.91 -19.35 2.76
N THR A 71 -2.91 -18.68 3.33
CA THR A 71 -2.68 -17.48 4.16
C THR A 71 -1.82 -17.80 5.39
N THR A 72 -2.04 -18.96 6.00
CA THR A 72 -1.29 -19.41 7.18
C THR A 72 0.14 -19.77 6.80
N GLU A 73 0.31 -20.48 5.68
CA GLU A 73 1.62 -20.82 5.14
C GLU A 73 2.44 -19.57 4.80
N ILE A 74 1.87 -18.62 4.06
CA ILE A 74 2.53 -17.35 3.73
C ILE A 74 2.98 -16.63 5.00
N ARG A 75 2.09 -16.52 5.99
CA ARG A 75 2.41 -15.84 7.27
C ARG A 75 3.56 -16.53 8.00
N GLU A 76 3.58 -17.85 8.02
CA GLU A 76 4.63 -18.62 8.69
C GLU A 76 5.97 -18.50 7.94
N ASN A 77 5.93 -18.55 6.61
CA ASN A 77 7.09 -18.33 5.77
C ASN A 77 7.65 -16.91 5.93
N CYS A 78 6.79 -15.88 6.04
CA CYS A 78 7.22 -14.51 6.36
C CYS A 78 7.88 -14.38 7.73
N ARG A 79 7.38 -15.09 8.75
CA ARG A 79 7.93 -15.07 10.12
C ARG A 79 9.30 -15.73 10.22
N THR A 80 9.51 -16.77 9.42
CA THR A 80 10.78 -17.52 9.38
C THR A 80 11.81 -16.91 8.43
N THR A 81 11.48 -15.79 7.79
CA THR A 81 12.36 -15.06 6.87
C THR A 81 12.91 -13.82 7.57
N ASP A 82 14.19 -13.88 8.00
CA ASP A 82 14.81 -12.79 8.77
C ASP A 82 15.67 -11.84 7.89
N ASP A 83 16.45 -12.37 6.94
CA ASP A 83 17.46 -11.59 6.20
C ASP A 83 16.97 -11.02 4.85
N THR A 84 15.74 -11.36 4.43
CA THR A 84 15.21 -10.94 3.13
C THR A 84 14.18 -9.85 3.29
N ARG A 85 14.39 -8.72 2.61
CA ARG A 85 13.37 -7.66 2.51
C ARG A 85 12.18 -8.13 1.67
N LEU A 86 11.11 -8.55 2.34
CA LEU A 86 9.85 -8.94 1.72
C LEU A 86 8.99 -7.70 1.43
N ARG A 87 8.96 -7.23 0.19
CA ARG A 87 8.39 -5.92 -0.17
C ARG A 87 6.90 -5.79 0.12
N ILE A 88 6.11 -6.84 -0.12
CA ILE A 88 4.69 -6.88 0.22
C ILE A 88 4.49 -6.72 1.74
N ARG A 89 5.32 -7.39 2.55
CA ARG A 89 5.27 -7.28 4.02
C ARG A 89 5.60 -5.87 4.47
N VAL A 90 6.67 -5.28 3.92
CA VAL A 90 7.07 -3.88 4.20
C VAL A 90 5.93 -2.91 3.84
N LEU A 91 5.30 -3.09 2.69
CA LEU A 91 4.17 -2.26 2.25
C LEU A 91 2.98 -2.41 3.21
N ALA A 92 2.62 -3.64 3.59
CA ALA A 92 1.52 -3.89 4.50
C ALA A 92 1.75 -3.29 5.89
N GLU A 93 2.96 -3.44 6.44
CA GLU A 93 3.33 -2.88 7.74
C GLU A 93 3.38 -1.34 7.71
N THR A 94 3.94 -0.75 6.65
CA THR A 94 4.12 0.71 6.53
C THR A 94 2.80 1.44 6.29
N CYS A 95 1.90 0.86 5.50
CA CYS A 95 0.60 1.44 5.15
C CYS A 95 -0.54 0.93 6.04
N GLY A 96 -0.24 0.13 7.08
CA GLY A 96 -1.25 -0.41 8.00
C GLY A 96 -2.31 -1.29 7.31
N LEU A 97 -1.92 -2.06 6.29
CA LEU A 97 -2.84 -2.86 5.50
C LEU A 97 -3.25 -4.12 6.27
N SER A 98 -4.56 -4.29 6.45
CA SER A 98 -5.11 -5.58 6.88
C SER A 98 -5.03 -6.63 5.76
N ARG A 99 -5.30 -7.90 6.07
CA ARG A 99 -5.32 -8.96 5.05
C ARG A 99 -6.29 -8.65 3.91
N ARG A 100 -7.46 -8.06 4.21
CA ARG A 100 -8.45 -7.68 3.19
C ARG A 100 -8.00 -6.53 2.31
N HIS A 101 -7.27 -5.57 2.87
CA HIS A 101 -6.64 -4.53 2.05
C HIS A 101 -5.58 -5.13 1.11
N LEU A 102 -4.76 -6.06 1.64
CA LEU A 102 -3.77 -6.73 0.84
C LEU A 102 -4.40 -7.60 -0.26
N ASP A 103 -5.51 -8.28 0.01
CA ASP A 103 -6.26 -9.03 -1.01
C ASP A 103 -6.70 -8.13 -2.17
N VAL A 104 -7.28 -6.96 -1.85
CA VAL A 104 -7.69 -5.98 -2.86
C VAL A 104 -6.50 -5.46 -3.65
N LEU A 105 -5.40 -5.14 -2.98
CA LEU A 105 -4.18 -4.69 -3.65
C LEU A 105 -3.63 -5.76 -4.59
N MET A 106 -3.51 -7.01 -4.12
CA MET A 106 -2.98 -8.11 -4.93
C MET A 106 -3.88 -8.43 -6.12
N LEU A 107 -5.21 -8.37 -5.97
CA LEU A 107 -6.16 -8.49 -7.08
C LEU A 107 -5.97 -7.39 -8.14
N ALA A 108 -5.65 -6.17 -7.70
CA ALA A 108 -5.44 -5.04 -8.60
C ALA A 108 -4.03 -5.06 -9.26
N VAL A 109 -3.02 -5.59 -8.57
CA VAL A 109 -1.65 -5.79 -9.08
C VAL A 109 -1.56 -6.96 -10.06
N ALA A 110 -2.32 -8.04 -9.84
CA ALA A 110 -2.25 -9.27 -10.65
C ALA A 110 -2.20 -9.04 -12.18
N PRO A 111 -3.10 -8.24 -12.81
CA PRO A 111 -3.07 -8.00 -14.26
C PRO A 111 -1.86 -7.20 -14.75
N GLU A 112 -1.12 -6.51 -13.86
CA GLU A 112 0.13 -5.80 -14.18
C GLU A 112 1.38 -6.70 -14.12
N ILE A 113 1.24 -7.87 -13.47
CA ILE A 113 2.29 -8.88 -13.39
C ILE A 113 2.10 -9.92 -14.50
N ASP A 114 0.87 -10.40 -14.68
CA ASP A 114 0.53 -11.38 -15.70
C ASP A 114 -0.81 -11.04 -16.37
N THR A 115 -0.75 -10.93 -17.70
CA THR A 115 -1.91 -10.63 -18.55
C THR A 115 -3.02 -11.67 -18.47
N GLU A 116 -2.72 -12.92 -18.06
CA GLU A 116 -3.72 -13.97 -17.88
C GLU A 116 -4.80 -13.58 -16.85
N TYR A 117 -4.44 -12.83 -15.80
CA TYR A 117 -5.41 -12.31 -14.83
C TYR A 117 -6.42 -11.36 -15.47
N GLY A 118 -6.01 -10.57 -16.46
CA GLY A 118 -6.92 -9.73 -17.22
C GLY A 118 -8.02 -10.55 -17.89
N THR A 119 -7.65 -11.69 -18.47
CA THR A 119 -8.61 -12.64 -19.08
C THR A 119 -9.53 -13.26 -18.02
N ARG A 120 -9.00 -13.63 -16.85
CA ARG A 120 -9.81 -14.14 -15.74
C ARG A 120 -10.83 -13.10 -15.26
N PHE A 121 -10.44 -11.82 -15.14
CA PHE A 121 -11.39 -10.77 -14.79
C PHE A 121 -12.49 -10.58 -15.83
N GLN A 122 -12.17 -10.66 -17.13
CA GLN A 122 -13.20 -10.60 -18.17
C GLN A 122 -14.24 -11.71 -18.03
N GLN A 123 -13.78 -12.93 -17.68
CA GLN A 123 -14.65 -14.08 -17.44
C GLN A 123 -15.52 -13.86 -16.21
N VAL A 124 -14.92 -13.47 -15.08
CA VAL A 124 -15.60 -13.19 -13.82
C VAL A 124 -16.65 -12.08 -13.98
N HIS A 125 -16.33 -11.03 -14.73
CA HIS A 125 -17.27 -9.94 -15.00
C HIS A 125 -18.30 -10.28 -16.08
N ASN A 126 -18.15 -11.39 -16.82
CA ASN A 126 -18.86 -11.67 -18.06
C ASN A 126 -18.79 -10.49 -19.06
N HIS A 127 -17.67 -9.75 -19.08
CA HIS A 127 -17.51 -8.54 -19.88
C HIS A 127 -16.08 -8.36 -20.39
N GLN A 128 -15.90 -8.39 -21.72
CA GLN A 128 -14.57 -8.38 -22.35
C GLN A 128 -13.76 -7.10 -22.10
N SER A 129 -14.41 -5.96 -21.87
CA SER A 129 -13.69 -4.71 -21.60
C SER A 129 -13.27 -4.53 -20.13
N LEU A 130 -13.64 -5.43 -19.22
CA LEU A 130 -13.33 -5.33 -17.79
C LEU A 130 -12.18 -6.28 -17.44
N VAL A 131 -10.95 -5.80 -17.59
CA VAL A 131 -9.71 -6.56 -17.33
C VAL A 131 -9.13 -6.35 -15.93
N ARG A 132 -9.87 -5.65 -15.07
CA ARG A 132 -9.43 -5.25 -13.73
C ARG A 132 -10.57 -5.41 -12.73
N PRO A 133 -10.26 -5.62 -11.44
CA PRO A 133 -11.30 -5.65 -10.41
C PRO A 133 -12.02 -4.29 -10.32
N THR A 134 -13.27 -4.34 -9.90
CA THR A 134 -14.12 -3.17 -9.64
C THR A 134 -14.56 -3.14 -8.17
N PRO A 135 -14.98 -1.99 -7.62
CA PRO A 135 -15.58 -1.96 -6.28
C PRO A 135 -16.73 -2.94 -6.14
N LEU A 136 -17.59 -3.08 -7.16
CA LEU A 136 -18.67 -4.07 -7.16
C LEU A 136 -18.17 -5.51 -6.99
N PHE A 137 -17.07 -5.85 -7.67
CA PHE A 137 -16.45 -7.17 -7.51
C PHE A 137 -15.90 -7.36 -6.10
N VAL A 138 -15.20 -6.38 -5.54
CA VAL A 138 -14.69 -6.42 -4.15
C VAL A 138 -15.84 -6.63 -3.16
N GLU A 139 -16.94 -5.89 -3.31
CA GLU A 139 -18.11 -6.00 -2.46
C GLU A 139 -18.72 -7.41 -2.53
N ASN A 140 -18.85 -7.98 -3.72
CA ASN A 140 -19.40 -9.32 -3.91
C ASN A 140 -18.42 -10.44 -3.48
N LEU A 141 -17.11 -10.20 -3.55
CA LEU A 141 -16.08 -11.14 -3.16
C LEU A 141 -15.95 -11.27 -1.64
N PHE A 142 -16.13 -10.17 -0.90
CA PHE A 142 -16.02 -10.15 0.57
C PHE A 142 -17.39 -10.06 1.27
N GLY A 143 -18.49 -10.19 0.54
CA GLY A 143 -19.84 -9.97 1.06
C GLY A 143 -20.81 -11.12 0.82
N CYS A 144 -21.17 -11.83 1.90
CA CYS A 144 -22.23 -12.84 1.91
C CYS A 144 -23.62 -12.22 2.13
N SER A 145 -23.70 -11.13 2.90
CA SER A 145 -24.92 -10.36 3.17
C SER A 145 -24.84 -8.94 2.61
N TRP A 146 -25.96 -8.21 2.62
CA TRP A 146 -25.99 -6.80 2.18
C TRP A 146 -25.10 -5.89 3.05
N THR A 147 -25.10 -6.10 4.37
CA THR A 147 -24.25 -5.35 5.30
C THR A 147 -22.76 -5.66 5.11
N ASP A 148 -22.41 -6.91 4.81
CA ASP A 148 -21.02 -7.28 4.49
C ASP A 148 -20.56 -6.63 3.19
N ARG A 149 -21.43 -6.59 2.17
CA ARG A 149 -21.13 -5.91 0.89
C ARG A 149 -20.88 -4.42 1.11
N LEU A 150 -21.67 -3.75 1.95
CA LEU A 150 -21.44 -2.35 2.29
C LEU A 150 -20.12 -2.13 3.04
N ALA A 151 -19.81 -2.99 4.02
CA ALA A 151 -18.53 -2.95 4.71
C ALA A 151 -17.36 -3.22 3.75
N ALA A 152 -17.46 -4.20 2.86
CA ALA A 152 -16.44 -4.50 1.85
C ALA A 152 -16.17 -3.29 0.94
N GLY A 153 -17.19 -2.51 0.60
CA GLY A 153 -17.05 -1.26 -0.16
C GLY A 153 -16.15 -0.23 0.54
N THR A 154 -16.03 -0.26 1.87
CA THR A 154 -15.15 0.66 2.60
C THR A 154 -13.66 0.34 2.37
N LEU A 155 -13.30 -0.89 1.97
CA LEU A 155 -11.92 -1.27 1.63
C LEU A 155 -11.34 -0.48 0.46
N VAL A 156 -12.20 0.08 -0.41
CA VAL A 156 -11.79 0.90 -1.57
C VAL A 156 -12.34 2.33 -1.51
N SER A 157 -12.91 2.71 -0.36
CA SER A 157 -13.38 4.07 -0.11
C SER A 157 -12.22 5.06 -0.01
N SER A 158 -12.51 6.36 -0.09
CA SER A 158 -11.50 7.42 0.05
C SER A 158 -10.73 7.37 1.37
N ASP A 159 -11.35 6.83 2.43
CA ASP A 159 -10.75 6.73 3.76
C ASP A 159 -10.03 5.40 3.98
N SER A 160 -10.01 4.51 2.99
CA SER A 160 -9.23 3.28 3.04
C SER A 160 -7.73 3.59 3.03
N PRO A 161 -6.90 2.86 3.80
CA PRO A 161 -5.44 2.92 3.69
C PRO A 161 -4.93 2.76 2.25
N LEU A 162 -5.63 1.96 1.42
CA LEU A 162 -5.25 1.79 0.01
C LEU A 162 -5.37 3.09 -0.80
N ARG A 163 -6.37 3.91 -0.48
CA ARG A 163 -6.63 5.20 -1.13
C ARG A 163 -5.89 6.35 -0.48
N GLN A 164 -5.64 6.29 0.84
CA GLN A 164 -4.90 7.31 1.59
C GLN A 164 -3.40 7.27 1.31
N HIS A 165 -2.86 6.10 0.99
CA HIS A 165 -1.46 5.90 0.63
C HIS A 165 -1.23 5.78 -0.88
N ASP A 166 -2.22 6.16 -1.70
CA ASP A 166 -2.16 6.13 -3.18
C ASP A 166 -1.70 4.78 -3.75
N LEU A 167 -2.05 3.67 -3.07
CA LEU A 167 -1.73 2.32 -3.51
C LEU A 167 -2.67 1.85 -4.63
N ILE A 168 -3.90 2.36 -4.63
CA ILE A 168 -4.89 2.12 -5.67
C ILE A 168 -5.54 3.42 -6.13
N GLU A 169 -6.01 3.41 -7.38
CA GLU A 169 -6.82 4.47 -7.97
C GLU A 169 -8.12 3.90 -8.54
N LEU A 170 -9.14 4.75 -8.66
CA LEU A 170 -10.43 4.38 -9.25
C LEU A 170 -10.65 5.13 -10.57
N GLN A 171 -10.34 4.44 -11.67
CA GLN A 171 -10.49 5.00 -13.01
C GLN A 171 -11.91 4.81 -13.56
N PRO A 172 -12.38 5.70 -14.44
CA PRO A 172 -13.62 5.50 -15.17
C PRO A 172 -13.62 4.14 -15.88
N SER A 173 -14.78 3.49 -15.90
CA SER A 173 -14.96 2.19 -16.52
C SER A 173 -15.79 2.32 -17.79
N PRO A 174 -15.55 1.47 -18.80
CA PRO A 174 -16.41 1.40 -19.98
C PRO A 174 -17.86 0.98 -19.63
N ALA A 175 -18.08 0.37 -18.46
CA ALA A 175 -19.41 0.00 -17.97
C ALA A 175 -20.11 1.17 -17.23
N GLU A 176 -20.46 2.23 -17.96
CA GLU A 176 -21.03 3.48 -17.39
C GLU A 176 -22.30 3.27 -16.54
N HIS A 177 -23.10 2.25 -16.88
CA HIS A 177 -24.35 1.92 -16.18
C HIS A 177 -24.18 1.50 -14.72
N LEU A 178 -22.98 1.07 -14.31
CA LEU A 178 -22.65 0.69 -12.93
C LEU A 178 -22.21 1.88 -12.06
N GLY A 179 -22.08 3.07 -12.64
CA GLY A 179 -21.71 4.29 -11.95
C GLY A 179 -20.37 4.17 -11.20
N LYS A 180 -20.31 4.67 -9.96
CA LYS A 180 -19.07 4.64 -9.15
C LYS A 180 -18.59 3.22 -8.81
N ARG A 181 -19.52 2.26 -8.69
CA ARG A 181 -19.20 0.86 -8.33
C ARG A 181 -18.62 0.06 -9.50
N GLY A 182 -18.81 0.55 -10.74
CA GLY A 182 -18.23 -0.04 -11.94
C GLY A 182 -16.82 0.42 -12.27
N ARG A 183 -16.28 1.43 -11.56
CA ARG A 183 -14.93 1.97 -11.80
C ARG A 183 -13.88 0.89 -11.73
N LEU A 184 -12.83 1.02 -12.53
CA LEU A 184 -11.72 0.08 -12.52
C LEU A 184 -10.77 0.43 -11.37
N ILE A 185 -10.40 -0.58 -10.58
CA ILE A 185 -9.37 -0.45 -9.56
C ILE A 185 -8.03 -0.65 -10.27
N THR A 186 -7.20 0.39 -10.27
CA THR A 186 -5.85 0.37 -10.85
C THR A 186 -4.81 0.58 -9.76
N VAL A 187 -3.57 0.20 -10.03
CA VAL A 187 -2.43 0.39 -9.13
C VAL A 187 -1.42 1.28 -9.85
N SER A 188 -0.75 2.16 -9.11
CA SER A 188 0.34 2.97 -9.66
C SER A 188 1.47 2.09 -10.15
N GLU A 189 2.04 2.41 -11.32
CA GLU A 189 3.21 1.71 -11.89
C GLU A 189 4.36 1.61 -10.89
N ARG A 190 4.55 2.64 -10.04
CA ARG A 190 5.56 2.65 -8.97
C ARG A 190 5.41 1.49 -7.99
N ILE A 191 4.18 1.14 -7.63
CA ILE A 191 3.90 0.05 -6.69
C ILE A 191 4.18 -1.29 -7.39
N VAL A 192 3.80 -1.42 -8.65
CA VAL A 192 4.10 -2.61 -9.46
C VAL A 192 5.62 -2.81 -9.56
N ASP A 193 6.36 -1.77 -9.90
CA ASP A 193 7.82 -1.80 -10.03
C ASP A 193 8.49 -2.10 -8.69
N TYR A 194 8.01 -1.46 -7.62
CA TYR A 194 8.46 -1.77 -6.27
C TYR A 194 8.27 -3.27 -5.98
N LEU A 195 7.09 -3.85 -6.24
CA LEU A 195 6.84 -5.27 -5.99
C LEU A 195 7.69 -6.21 -6.86
N LYS A 196 8.00 -5.80 -8.10
CA LYS A 196 8.92 -6.49 -9.03
C LYS A 196 10.40 -6.39 -8.63
N GLY A 197 10.72 -5.70 -7.54
CA GLY A 197 12.10 -5.60 -7.06
C GLY A 197 12.89 -4.43 -7.64
N TYR A 198 12.27 -3.54 -8.40
CA TYR A 198 12.94 -2.35 -8.90
C TYR A 198 13.05 -1.29 -7.80
N ASP A 199 14.23 -0.71 -7.64
CA ASP A 199 14.53 0.39 -6.71
C ASP A 199 14.80 1.71 -7.45
N GLY A 200 14.30 1.82 -8.68
CA GLY A 200 14.40 3.04 -9.48
C GLY A 200 13.73 4.22 -8.78
N VAL A 201 14.29 5.42 -8.97
CA VAL A 201 13.60 6.66 -8.63
C VAL A 201 12.40 6.77 -9.55
N ASP A 202 11.26 7.15 -8.98
CA ASP A 202 10.07 7.44 -9.73
C ASP A 202 10.32 8.46 -10.85
N PRO A 203 9.90 8.20 -12.10
CA PRO A 203 10.21 9.09 -13.22
C PRO A 203 9.70 10.52 -13.06
N GLU A 204 8.55 10.73 -12.40
CA GLU A 204 8.05 12.08 -12.11
C GLU A 204 8.91 12.79 -11.06
N LEU A 205 9.32 12.08 -10.02
CA LEU A 205 10.27 12.59 -9.04
C LEU A 205 11.64 12.86 -9.66
N ASP A 206 12.15 11.97 -10.52
CA ASP A 206 13.42 12.14 -11.23
C ASP A 206 13.37 13.35 -12.17
N ALA A 207 12.27 13.53 -12.91
CA ALA A 207 12.03 14.71 -13.72
C ALA A 207 11.94 15.98 -12.87
N THR A 208 11.24 15.94 -11.74
CA THR A 208 11.13 17.07 -10.80
C THR A 208 12.48 17.43 -10.20
N LEU A 209 13.28 16.43 -9.79
CA LEU A 209 14.64 16.62 -9.30
C LEU A 209 15.54 17.22 -10.38
N ALA A 210 15.47 16.71 -11.61
CA ALA A 210 16.22 17.24 -12.75
C ALA A 210 15.85 18.69 -13.07
N ASP A 211 14.56 19.05 -13.01
CA ASP A 211 14.09 20.42 -13.24
C ASP A 211 14.44 21.35 -12.07
N HIS A 212 14.45 20.84 -10.84
CA HIS A 212 14.94 21.58 -9.67
C HIS A 212 16.44 21.89 -9.78
N VAL A 213 17.23 20.93 -10.27
CA VAL A 213 18.67 21.09 -10.55
C VAL A 213 18.91 22.09 -11.69
N LYS A 214 18.11 22.05 -12.76
CA LYS A 214 18.23 23.00 -13.90
C LYS A 214 17.81 24.43 -13.55
N SER A 215 16.90 24.62 -12.60
CA SER A 215 16.32 25.93 -12.26
C SER A 215 17.26 26.84 -11.44
N GLY A 216 18.54 26.47 -11.27
CA GLY A 216 19.57 27.33 -10.66
C GLY A 216 19.37 27.65 -9.17
N HIS A 217 18.34 27.07 -8.52
CA HIS A 217 18.14 27.19 -7.07
C HIS A 217 18.98 26.16 -6.29
N SER A 218 19.63 25.23 -7.00
CA SER A 218 20.56 24.24 -6.44
C SER A 218 21.75 24.05 -7.37
N GLU A 219 22.73 24.95 -7.34
CA GLU A 219 24.12 24.59 -7.71
C GLU A 219 24.75 23.60 -6.72
N ARG A 220 24.05 23.24 -5.64
CA ARG A 220 24.38 22.10 -4.79
C ARG A 220 23.25 21.09 -4.89
N GLY A 221 23.43 20.09 -5.77
CA GLY A 221 22.82 18.78 -5.52
C GLY A 221 23.25 18.27 -4.14
N LEU A 222 22.64 17.20 -3.64
CA LEU A 222 23.15 16.47 -2.47
C LEU A 222 24.63 16.17 -2.71
N ALA A 223 25.49 16.97 -2.09
CA ALA A 223 26.92 16.98 -2.32
C ALA A 223 27.57 16.99 -0.95
N ASN A 224 28.49 16.06 -0.73
CA ASN A 224 29.30 16.05 0.49
C ASN A 224 30.08 17.37 0.53
N CYS A 225 29.61 18.30 1.37
CA CYS A 225 30.25 19.56 1.63
C CYS A 225 31.03 19.43 2.93
N THR A 226 32.27 19.90 2.95
CA THR A 226 33.02 20.04 4.19
C THR A 226 32.36 21.10 5.05
N ALA A 227 32.06 20.77 6.30
CA ALA A 227 31.54 21.75 7.25
C ALA A 227 32.61 22.84 7.49
N ASP A 228 32.32 24.07 7.07
CA ASP A 228 33.23 25.22 7.23
C ASP A 228 32.97 25.98 8.54
N ALA A 229 31.82 25.75 9.18
CA ALA A 229 31.44 26.35 10.46
C ALA A 229 31.79 25.45 11.65
N THR A 230 32.46 26.02 12.65
CA THR A 230 32.61 25.41 13.98
C THR A 230 31.60 25.99 14.96
N LEU A 231 31.30 25.28 16.05
CA LEU A 231 30.41 25.77 17.12
C LEU A 231 30.84 27.14 17.65
N ASP A 232 32.16 27.40 17.72
CA ASP A 232 32.74 28.67 18.18
C ASP A 232 32.61 29.82 17.17
N SER A 233 32.27 29.52 15.92
CA SER A 233 32.12 30.52 14.85
C SER A 233 30.70 31.06 14.71
N LEU A 234 29.73 30.50 15.45
CA LEU A 234 28.31 30.86 15.37
C LEU A 234 28.03 32.17 16.10
N ALA A 235 27.22 33.04 15.50
CA ALA A 235 26.80 34.29 16.12
C ALA A 235 25.55 34.07 16.99
N VAL A 236 25.64 33.14 17.95
CA VAL A 236 24.55 32.74 18.84
C VAL A 236 24.94 32.91 20.31
N ASP A 237 23.95 33.06 21.17
CA ASP A 237 24.20 33.18 22.62
C ASP A 237 24.79 31.88 23.20
N ASN A 238 25.56 32.02 24.28
CA ASN A 238 26.25 30.91 24.97
C ASN A 238 25.31 29.76 25.38
N GLU A 239 24.03 30.06 25.66
CA GLU A 239 23.01 29.05 25.97
C GLU A 239 22.70 28.18 24.75
N ILE A 240 22.57 28.78 23.57
CA ILE A 240 22.32 28.07 22.31
C ILE A 240 23.56 27.27 21.92
N GLN A 241 24.76 27.85 22.04
CA GLN A 241 26.02 27.16 21.75
C GLN A 241 26.19 25.91 22.64
N SER A 242 25.87 26.01 23.93
CA SER A 242 25.91 24.87 24.87
C SER A 242 24.91 23.78 24.49
N ARG A 243 23.71 24.16 24.05
CA ARG A 243 22.71 23.19 23.56
C ARG A 243 23.18 22.51 22.27
N LEU A 244 23.80 23.23 21.36
CA LEU A 244 24.34 22.66 20.11
C LEU A 244 25.47 21.66 20.38
N ALA A 245 26.35 21.94 21.33
CA ALA A 245 27.42 21.02 21.73
C ALA A 245 26.89 19.67 22.23
N THR A 246 25.71 19.63 22.87
CA THR A 246 25.09 18.37 23.30
C THR A 246 24.54 17.52 22.14
N LEU A 247 24.34 18.11 20.96
CA LEU A 247 23.81 17.41 19.78
C LEU A 247 24.89 16.67 19.00
N THR A 248 26.15 17.13 19.07
CA THR A 248 27.30 16.54 18.37
C THR A 248 27.69 15.16 18.92
N ASP A 249 27.31 14.84 20.16
CA ASP A 249 27.81 13.69 20.92
C ASP A 249 26.94 12.41 20.80
N SER A 250 26.00 12.37 19.85
CA SER A 250 24.99 11.28 19.75
C SER A 250 24.94 10.65 18.35
N ALA A 251 26.02 9.98 17.96
CA ALA A 251 26.17 9.35 16.64
C ALA A 251 25.46 7.99 16.47
N GLU A 252 24.86 7.41 17.52
CA GLU A 252 24.38 6.01 17.44
C GLU A 252 22.97 5.82 16.87
N ASN A 253 22.16 6.88 16.77
CA ASN A 253 20.81 6.79 16.17
C ASN A 253 20.53 8.06 15.38
N GLY A 254 20.25 7.94 14.08
CA GLY A 254 19.89 9.09 13.23
C GLY A 254 18.76 9.90 13.85
N ARG A 255 19.01 11.18 14.12
CA ARG A 255 18.03 12.11 14.70
C ARG A 255 17.52 13.07 13.64
N ARG A 256 16.23 13.39 13.68
CA ARG A 256 15.65 14.50 12.91
C ARG A 256 15.65 15.75 13.78
N LEU A 257 16.35 16.79 13.34
CA LEU A 257 16.45 18.08 14.02
C LEU A 257 15.73 19.15 13.20
N TYR A 258 14.90 19.95 13.85
CA TYR A 258 14.16 21.04 13.20
C TYR A 258 14.77 22.39 13.61
N TRP A 259 15.18 23.17 12.62
CA TRP A 259 15.91 24.41 12.82
C TRP A 259 15.04 25.62 12.52
N TYR A 260 14.86 26.50 13.51
CA TYR A 260 14.04 27.71 13.40
C TYR A 260 14.88 28.96 13.75
N GLY A 261 14.61 30.09 13.08
CA GLY A 261 15.42 31.33 13.20
C GLY A 261 15.76 32.01 11.86
N PRO A 262 16.68 33.00 11.85
CA PRO A 262 17.17 33.66 10.64
C PRO A 262 17.96 32.70 9.75
N ALA A 263 17.85 32.87 8.43
CA ALA A 263 18.30 31.86 7.44
C ALA A 263 19.82 31.58 7.46
N THR A 264 20.65 32.59 7.73
CA THR A 264 22.12 32.49 7.67
C THR A 264 22.71 31.64 8.79
N GLU A 265 22.21 31.79 10.02
CA GLU A 265 22.75 31.07 11.19
C GLU A 265 22.23 29.63 11.29
N LYS A 266 21.10 29.31 10.64
CA LYS A 266 20.61 27.92 10.56
C LYS A 266 21.58 27.00 9.85
N HIS A 267 22.04 27.40 8.67
CA HIS A 267 22.90 26.56 7.84
C HIS A 267 24.25 26.33 8.52
N ARG A 268 24.82 27.38 9.13
CA ARG A 268 26.07 27.30 9.88
C ARG A 268 25.94 26.44 11.15
N ALA A 269 24.80 26.51 11.85
CA ALA A 269 24.58 25.69 13.04
C ALA A 269 24.36 24.20 12.72
N VAL A 270 23.75 23.92 11.56
CA VAL A 270 23.68 22.57 10.96
C VAL A 270 25.11 22.08 10.68
N GLU A 271 25.89 22.81 9.90
CA GLU A 271 27.31 22.49 9.60
C GLU A 271 28.14 22.24 10.87
N ALA A 272 27.98 23.05 11.92
CA ALA A 272 28.72 22.91 13.16
C ALA A 272 28.36 21.67 14.01
N VAL A 273 27.15 21.11 13.83
CA VAL A 273 26.66 19.96 14.62
C VAL A 273 26.91 18.63 13.91
N CYS A 274 26.95 18.58 12.57
CA CYS A 274 27.36 17.37 11.86
C CYS A 274 28.83 17.46 11.45
N SER A 275 29.69 16.95 12.33
CA SER A 275 31.10 16.76 12.03
C SER A 275 31.26 15.62 11.03
N ALA A 276 31.53 16.00 9.78
CA ALA A 276 31.89 15.15 8.64
C ALA A 276 30.81 14.14 8.19
N ASP A 277 30.47 14.29 6.91
CA ASP A 277 29.70 13.40 6.03
C ASP A 277 28.17 13.34 6.19
N GLN A 278 27.54 13.95 5.18
CA GLN A 278 26.17 13.80 4.67
C GLN A 278 25.07 14.70 5.26
N TYR A 279 24.69 15.70 4.46
CA TYR A 279 23.39 16.38 4.48
C TYR A 279 22.69 16.22 3.13
#